data_AF-A0A1C5U6D5-F1
#
_entry.id   AF-A0A1C5U6D5-F1
#
_cell.length_a   1.000
_cell.length_b   1.000
_cell.length_c   1.000
_cell.angle_alpha   90.00
_cell.angle_beta   90.00
_cell.angle_gamma   90.00
#
_symmetry.space_group_name_H-M   'P 1'
#
loop_
_entity.id
_entity.type
_entity.pdbx_description
1 polymer ?
#
loop_
_entity_poly.entity_id
_entity_poly.type
_entity_poly.pdbx_seq_one_letter_code
_entity_poly.pdbx_strand_id
1 'polypeptide(L)'
;METFYYSRIKNKFIALFDNDAAGYSSSLELMNKVKVWPDNFRIMCYPPIDEFKKYPTLAPNGKILEDDINHKACSIELYLPDSVISDDGEYLPIEWEARKQIKQDNRPSKYLYQGVISEKDTVKSRLIDLKRSIEAGKTEFKLEEWKRMQLLLENIVYAFAN
;
A
#
# COMPACT_ATOMS: atom_id res chain seq x y z
N MET A 1 13.06 8.92 -13.01
CA MET A 1 12.28 10.07 -12.49
C MET A 1 13.00 11.39 -12.73
N GLU A 2 14.29 11.49 -12.40
CA GLU A 2 15.11 12.69 -12.68
C GLU A 2 15.07 13.13 -14.15
N THR A 3 15.10 12.19 -15.10
CA THR A 3 15.02 12.49 -16.55
C THR A 3 13.70 13.16 -16.95
N PHE A 4 12.58 12.87 -16.27
CA PHE A 4 11.28 13.49 -16.55
C PHE A 4 11.20 14.91 -15.98
N TYR A 5 11.84 15.18 -14.83
CA TYR A 5 11.92 16.51 -14.22
C TYR A 5 12.58 17.55 -15.16
N TYR A 6 13.60 17.13 -15.93
CA TYR A 6 14.29 18.02 -16.88
C TYR A 6 13.57 18.18 -18.24
N SER A 7 12.60 17.32 -18.53
CA SER A 7 11.76 17.47 -19.71
C SER A 7 10.64 18.47 -19.40
N ARG A 8 10.44 19.50 -20.22
CA ARG A 8 9.40 20.55 -20.04
C ARG A 8 7.96 20.02 -20.27
N ILE A 9 7.66 18.82 -19.80
CA ILE A 9 6.38 18.15 -19.97
C ILE A 9 5.37 18.79 -18.99
N LYS A 10 4.28 19.34 -19.54
CA LYS A 10 3.21 20.00 -18.76
C LYS A 10 2.21 19.03 -18.13
N ASN A 11 2.37 17.73 -18.34
CA ASN A 11 1.47 16.71 -17.81
C ASN A 11 1.56 16.65 -16.28
N LYS A 12 0.47 16.18 -15.67
CA LYS A 12 0.41 15.85 -14.25
C LYS A 12 1.15 14.53 -13.99
N PHE A 13 2.06 14.52 -13.02
CA PHE A 13 2.87 13.36 -12.65
C PHE A 13 2.64 12.99 -11.19
N ILE A 14 2.33 11.71 -10.95
CA ILE A 14 2.20 11.17 -9.60
C ILE A 14 3.28 10.11 -9.42
N ALA A 15 4.19 10.37 -8.47
CA ALA A 15 5.06 9.34 -7.91
C ALA A 15 4.29 8.63 -6.80
N LEU A 16 3.77 7.44 -7.11
CA LEU A 16 2.96 6.65 -6.19
C LEU A 16 3.78 5.49 -5.62
N PHE A 17 3.75 5.35 -4.30
CA PHE A 17 4.48 4.33 -3.56
C PHE A 17 3.52 3.46 -2.76
N ASP A 18 3.88 2.18 -2.57
CA ASP A 18 3.13 1.28 -1.69
C ASP A 18 3.16 1.80 -0.24
N ASN A 19 2.15 1.43 0.55
CA ASN A 19 2.05 1.76 1.98
C ASN A 19 2.84 0.74 2.84
N ASP A 20 4.00 0.33 2.35
CA ASP A 20 4.95 -0.54 3.05
C ASP A 20 6.20 0.26 3.46
N ALA A 21 7.10 -0.40 4.21
CA ALA A 21 8.33 0.24 4.64
C ALA A 21 9.19 0.69 3.47
N ALA A 22 9.15 -0.05 2.35
CA ALA A 22 9.99 0.21 1.21
C ALA A 22 9.57 1.47 0.44
N GLY A 23 8.29 1.54 0.09
CA GLY A 23 7.63 2.67 -0.55
C GLY A 23 7.65 3.91 0.32
N TYR A 24 7.35 3.79 1.62
CA TYR A 24 7.43 4.92 2.53
C TYR A 24 8.85 5.49 2.61
N SER A 25 9.87 4.63 2.73
CA SER A 25 11.28 5.05 2.71
C SER A 25 11.67 5.78 1.42
N SER A 26 11.29 5.24 0.26
CA SER A 26 11.60 5.83 -1.04
C SER A 26 10.87 7.15 -1.27
N SER A 27 9.64 7.29 -0.78
CA SER A 27 8.89 8.55 -0.84
C SER A 27 9.60 9.67 -0.05
N LEU A 28 10.10 9.35 1.16
CA LEU A 28 10.86 10.28 2.00
C LEU A 28 12.19 10.64 1.36
N GLU A 29 12.92 9.66 0.81
CA GLU A 29 14.18 9.92 0.12
C GLU A 29 13.98 10.87 -1.07
N LEU A 30 12.93 10.65 -1.87
CA LEU A 30 12.60 11.50 -3.00
C LEU A 30 12.23 12.92 -2.55
N MET A 31 11.41 13.06 -1.51
CA MET A 31 11.06 14.35 -0.94
C MET A 31 12.28 15.09 -0.37
N ASN A 32 13.23 14.39 0.24
CA ASN A 32 14.44 14.99 0.81
C ASN A 32 15.46 15.41 -0.26
N LYS A 33 15.53 14.72 -1.40
CA LYS A 33 16.48 15.02 -2.49
C LYS A 33 16.15 16.31 -3.24
N VAL A 34 14.87 16.63 -3.39
CA VAL A 34 14.40 17.77 -4.18
C VAL A 34 13.65 18.75 -3.28
N LYS A 35 14.23 19.93 -3.08
CA LYS A 35 13.69 20.95 -2.15
C LYS A 35 12.39 21.60 -2.62
N VAL A 36 12.18 21.69 -3.93
CA VAL A 36 11.03 22.37 -4.54
C VAL A 36 10.51 21.52 -5.69
N TRP A 37 9.28 21.04 -5.57
CA TRP A 37 8.59 20.30 -6.62
C TRP A 37 7.68 21.23 -7.41
N PRO A 38 7.61 21.08 -8.75
CA PRO A 38 6.62 21.77 -9.58
C PRO A 38 5.18 21.42 -9.19
N ASP A 39 4.26 22.35 -9.42
CA ASP A 39 2.83 22.17 -9.10
C ASP A 39 2.18 21.00 -9.85
N ASN A 40 2.73 20.60 -10.99
CA ASN A 40 2.29 19.44 -11.77
C ASN A 40 2.90 18.11 -11.30
N PHE A 41 3.60 18.08 -10.16
CA PHE A 41 4.15 16.88 -9.56
C PHE A 41 3.54 16.61 -8.18
N ARG A 42 3.23 15.35 -7.88
CA ARG A 42 2.80 14.88 -6.56
C ARG A 42 3.57 13.63 -6.17
N ILE A 43 3.98 13.56 -4.91
CA ILE A 43 4.57 12.37 -4.29
C ILE A 43 3.57 11.85 -3.27
N MET A 44 3.15 10.60 -3.41
CA MET A 44 2.11 10.01 -2.59
C MET A 44 2.47 8.57 -2.24
N CYS A 45 2.05 8.12 -1.05
CA CYS A 45 1.98 6.70 -0.74
C CYS A 45 0.51 6.27 -0.84
N TYR A 46 0.24 4.97 -0.95
CA TYR A 46 -1.12 4.47 -0.76
C TYR A 46 -1.65 4.94 0.61
N PRO A 47 -2.94 5.29 0.69
CA PRO A 47 -3.50 5.88 1.90
C PRO A 47 -3.50 4.87 3.04
N PRO A 48 -3.20 5.30 4.28
CA PRO A 48 -3.33 4.42 5.42
C PRO A 48 -4.78 3.97 5.61
N ILE A 49 -4.95 2.74 6.07
CA ILE A 49 -6.25 2.13 6.34
C ILE A 49 -6.40 2.01 7.85
N ASP A 50 -7.47 2.60 8.40
CA ASP A 50 -7.67 2.65 9.85
C ASP A 50 -7.86 1.26 10.45
N GLU A 51 -8.52 0.35 9.74
CA GLU A 51 -8.67 -1.05 10.16
C GLU A 51 -7.31 -1.76 10.28
N PHE A 52 -6.28 -1.30 9.57
CA PHE A 52 -4.95 -1.91 9.57
C PHE A 52 -4.02 -1.40 10.68
N LYS A 53 -4.54 -0.58 11.59
CA LYS A 53 -3.84 -0.20 12.84
C LYS A 53 -3.79 -1.35 13.86
N LYS A 54 -4.67 -2.33 13.71
CA LYS A 54 -4.73 -3.56 14.51
C LYS A 54 -4.92 -4.75 13.58
N TYR A 55 -3.87 -5.09 12.86
CA TYR A 55 -3.88 -6.17 11.88
C TYR A 55 -3.12 -7.39 12.41
N PRO A 56 -3.56 -8.63 12.14
CA PRO A 56 -2.84 -9.81 12.60
C PRO A 56 -1.45 -9.91 11.97
N THR A 57 -0.44 -10.21 12.77
CA THR A 57 0.94 -10.39 12.35
C THR A 57 1.53 -11.65 12.95
N LEU A 58 2.34 -12.36 12.17
CA LEU A 58 3.02 -13.56 12.59
C LEU A 58 4.37 -13.18 13.20
N ALA A 59 4.49 -13.37 14.51
CA ALA A 59 5.76 -13.22 15.20
C ALA A 59 6.70 -14.41 14.88
N PRO A 60 8.04 -14.25 15.02
CA PRO A 60 9.00 -15.33 14.73
C PRO A 60 8.79 -16.62 15.53
N ASN A 61 8.05 -16.57 16.64
CA ASN A 61 7.68 -17.72 17.46
C ASN A 61 6.37 -18.40 17.02
N GLY A 62 5.80 -18.01 15.88
CA GLY A 62 4.56 -18.53 15.33
C GLY A 62 3.28 -17.98 15.98
N LYS A 63 3.38 -17.02 16.91
CA LYS A 63 2.21 -16.41 17.52
C LYS A 63 1.63 -15.32 16.64
N ILE A 64 0.30 -15.26 16.58
CA ILE A 64 -0.43 -14.13 16.00
C ILE A 64 -0.52 -13.01 17.04
N LEU A 65 -0.12 -11.80 16.64
CA LEU A 65 -0.19 -10.58 17.42
C LEU A 65 -0.76 -9.45 16.56
N GLU A 66 -1.54 -8.55 17.15
CA GLU A 66 -1.98 -7.33 16.47
C GLU A 66 -0.86 -6.28 16.44
N ASP A 67 -0.62 -5.65 15.28
CA ASP A 67 0.23 -4.47 15.13
C ASP A 67 -0.36 -3.52 14.06
N ASP A 68 0.09 -2.27 14.07
CA ASP A 68 -0.18 -1.32 13.00
C ASP A 68 0.74 -1.60 11.81
N ILE A 69 0.18 -2.02 10.68
CA ILE A 69 0.94 -2.40 9.49
C ILE A 69 1.08 -1.25 8.48
N ASN A 70 0.45 -0.10 8.72
CA ASN A 70 0.57 1.07 7.86
C ASN A 70 2.02 1.56 7.80
N HIS A 71 2.47 1.90 6.59
CA HIS A 71 3.87 2.26 6.29
C HIS A 71 4.89 1.17 6.62
N LYS A 72 4.45 -0.06 6.93
CA LYS A 72 5.30 -1.20 7.25
C LYS A 72 5.13 -2.34 6.25
N ALA A 73 3.90 -2.72 5.94
CA ALA A 73 3.60 -3.93 5.15
C ALA A 73 2.36 -3.83 4.24
N CYS A 74 1.75 -2.66 4.06
CA CYS A 74 0.55 -2.52 3.21
C CYS A 74 0.89 -2.40 1.72
N SER A 75 1.07 -3.55 1.06
CA SER A 75 1.14 -3.63 -0.40
C SER A 75 -0.25 -3.54 -1.06
N ILE A 76 -0.30 -3.51 -2.40
CA ILE A 76 -1.56 -3.38 -3.14
C ILE A 76 -2.57 -4.51 -2.85
N GLU A 77 -2.09 -5.70 -2.52
CA GLU A 77 -2.93 -6.85 -2.19
C GLU A 77 -3.87 -6.56 -1.00
N LEU A 78 -3.42 -5.77 -0.02
CA LEU A 78 -4.23 -5.40 1.14
C LEU A 78 -5.35 -4.39 0.82
N TYR A 79 -5.35 -3.81 -0.38
CA TYR A 79 -6.45 -2.95 -0.86
C TYR A 79 -7.55 -3.75 -1.58
N LEU A 80 -7.38 -5.06 -1.76
CA LEU A 80 -8.39 -5.96 -2.30
C LEU A 80 -9.51 -6.23 -1.27
N PRO A 81 -10.69 -6.74 -1.69
CA PRO A 81 -11.80 -7.07 -0.80
C PRO A 81 -11.44 -8.06 0.32
N ASP A 82 -12.19 -8.01 1.43
CA ASP A 82 -11.99 -8.92 2.57
C ASP A 82 -12.02 -10.39 2.13
N SER A 83 -12.95 -10.77 1.24
CA SER A 83 -13.07 -12.14 0.70
C SER A 83 -11.81 -12.67 -0.01
N VAL A 84 -10.86 -11.81 -0.33
CA VAL A 84 -9.59 -12.17 -0.99
C VAL A 84 -8.43 -12.24 0.01
N ILE A 85 -8.49 -11.48 1.11
CA ILE A 85 -7.40 -11.32 2.08
C ILE A 85 -7.72 -11.88 3.48
N SER A 86 -8.89 -12.49 3.66
CA SER A 86 -9.29 -13.15 4.91
C SER A 86 -9.80 -14.56 4.65
N ASP A 87 -9.81 -15.36 5.72
CA ASP A 87 -10.42 -16.68 5.80
C ASP A 87 -11.42 -16.68 6.95
N ASP A 88 -12.68 -17.01 6.64
CA ASP A 88 -13.76 -17.07 7.63
C ASP A 88 -13.90 -15.82 8.53
N GLY A 89 -13.56 -14.65 7.99
CA GLY A 89 -13.61 -13.36 8.69
C GLY A 89 -12.31 -12.96 9.40
N GLU A 90 -11.31 -13.85 9.45
CA GLU A 90 -9.99 -13.59 10.02
C GLU A 90 -9.00 -13.21 8.92
N TYR A 91 -8.35 -12.05 9.06
CA TYR A 91 -7.38 -11.60 8.07
C TYR A 91 -6.15 -12.51 8.01
N LEU A 92 -5.66 -12.77 6.79
CA LEU A 92 -4.37 -13.41 6.58
C LEU A 92 -3.27 -12.53 7.20
N PRO A 93 -2.43 -13.08 8.11
CA PRO A 93 -1.48 -12.28 8.86
C PRO A 93 -0.36 -11.68 8.01
N ILE A 94 0.25 -10.60 8.48
CA ILE A 94 1.54 -10.13 7.95
C ILE A 94 2.69 -10.94 8.56
N GLU A 95 3.58 -11.47 7.73
CA GLU A 95 4.86 -12.04 8.15
C GLU A 95 5.96 -10.97 8.09
N TRP A 96 6.65 -10.75 9.22
CA TRP A 96 7.76 -9.79 9.28
C TRP A 96 9.05 -10.41 8.74
N GLU A 97 9.57 -9.88 7.64
CA GLU A 97 10.75 -10.43 6.95
C GLU A 97 12.03 -9.66 7.23
N ALA A 98 11.92 -8.34 7.39
CA ALA A 98 13.08 -7.46 7.46
C ALA A 98 12.83 -6.20 8.31
N ARG A 99 13.90 -5.42 8.48
CA ARG A 99 13.81 -4.05 9.00
C ARG A 99 14.44 -3.10 8.00
N LYS A 100 13.76 -1.99 7.73
CA LYS A 100 14.27 -0.92 6.87
C LYS A 100 14.64 0.30 7.69
N GLN A 101 15.85 0.81 7.46
CA GLN A 101 16.27 2.07 8.05
C GLN A 101 15.62 3.23 7.28
N ILE A 102 14.88 4.07 8.00
CA ILE A 102 14.22 5.25 7.47
C ILE A 102 15.03 6.48 7.87
N LYS A 103 15.50 7.21 6.86
CA LYS A 103 16.16 8.52 7.03
C LYS A 103 15.12 9.62 6.85
N GLN A 104 14.97 10.47 7.86
CA GLN A 104 14.17 11.69 7.78
C GLN A 104 15.11 12.87 7.92
N ASP A 105 14.87 13.93 7.14
CA ASP A 105 15.70 15.12 7.22
C ASP A 105 15.59 15.71 8.64
N ASN A 106 16.74 16.09 9.22
CA ASN A 106 16.85 16.65 10.57
C ASN A 106 16.30 15.77 11.72
N ARG A 107 16.18 14.45 11.55
CA ARG A 107 15.79 13.50 12.61
C ARG A 107 16.70 12.27 12.64
N PRO A 108 16.88 11.63 13.82
CA PRO A 108 17.62 10.37 13.90
C PRO A 108 16.95 9.31 13.03
N SER A 109 17.77 8.49 12.39
CA SER A 109 17.28 7.37 11.59
C SER A 109 16.55 6.37 12.50
N LYS A 110 15.40 5.89 12.04
CA LYS A 110 14.60 4.87 12.74
C LYS A 110 14.54 3.59 11.91
N TYR A 111 14.34 2.46 12.56
CA TYR A 111 14.05 1.20 11.87
C TYR A 111 12.55 0.96 11.86
N LEU A 112 11.99 0.69 10.69
CA LEU A 112 10.63 0.16 10.54
C LEU A 112 10.73 -1.32 10.19
N TYR A 113 9.82 -2.12 10.75
CA TYR A 113 9.63 -3.48 10.26
C TYR A 113 9.04 -3.43 8.85
N GLN A 114 9.43 -4.41 8.05
CA GLN A 114 8.90 -4.67 6.73
C GLN A 114 8.38 -6.10 6.71
N GLY A 115 7.18 -6.27 6.17
CA GLY A 115 6.54 -7.57 6.07
C GLY A 115 5.70 -7.70 4.82
N VAL A 116 5.18 -8.90 4.62
CA VAL A 116 4.34 -9.29 3.50
C VAL A 116 3.12 -10.03 4.02
N ILE A 117 1.98 -9.92 3.33
CA ILE A 117 0.82 -10.76 3.64
C ILE A 117 1.19 -12.23 3.45
N SER A 118 0.85 -13.05 4.44
CA SER A 118 1.00 -14.49 4.36
C SER A 118 0.19 -15.02 3.17
N GLU A 119 0.59 -16.18 2.65
CA GLU A 119 -0.15 -16.85 1.57
C GLU A 119 -0.42 -15.96 0.35
N LYS A 120 0.55 -15.11 -0.02
CA LYS A 120 0.43 -14.15 -1.13
C LYS A 120 -0.06 -14.78 -2.44
N ASP A 121 0.33 -16.02 -2.73
CA ASP A 121 -0.12 -16.72 -3.93
C ASP A 121 -1.57 -17.23 -3.84
N THR A 122 -2.04 -17.55 -2.63
CA THR A 122 -3.47 -17.79 -2.35
C THR A 122 -4.28 -16.53 -2.64
N VAL A 123 -3.84 -15.37 -2.13
CA VAL A 123 -4.49 -14.06 -2.36
C VAL A 123 -4.61 -13.75 -3.86
N LYS A 124 -3.54 -13.94 -4.63
CA LYS A 124 -3.57 -13.76 -6.10
C LYS A 124 -4.55 -14.70 -6.78
N SER A 125 -4.57 -15.97 -6.37
CA SER A 125 -5.47 -16.98 -6.94
C SER A 125 -6.93 -16.62 -6.66
N ARG A 126 -7.25 -16.24 -5.40
CA ARG A 126 -8.58 -15.75 -4.99
C ARG A 126 -9.03 -14.55 -5.81
N LEU A 127 -8.15 -13.57 -6.07
CA LEU A 127 -8.46 -12.42 -6.91
C LEU A 127 -8.84 -12.84 -8.34
N ILE A 128 -8.06 -13.74 -8.94
CA ILE A 128 -8.30 -14.23 -10.31
C ILE A 128 -9.65 -14.95 -10.38
N ASP A 129 -9.95 -15.78 -9.39
CA ASP A 129 -11.20 -16.55 -9.36
C ASP A 129 -12.41 -15.64 -9.09
N LEU A 130 -12.30 -14.67 -8.19
CA LEU A 130 -13.33 -13.64 -7.97
C LEU A 130 -13.61 -12.87 -9.26
N LYS A 131 -12.56 -12.41 -9.95
CA LYS A 131 -12.69 -11.72 -11.23
C LYS A 131 -13.43 -12.57 -12.26
N ARG A 132 -13.02 -13.83 -12.45
CA ARG A 132 -13.67 -14.76 -13.39
C ARG A 132 -15.13 -15.01 -13.03
N SER A 133 -15.43 -15.11 -11.74
CA SER A 133 -16.81 -15.31 -11.25
C SER A 133 -17.70 -14.11 -11.57
N ILE A 134 -17.18 -12.89 -11.38
CA ILE A 134 -17.87 -11.64 -11.72
C ILE A 134 -18.09 -11.53 -13.23
N GLU A 135 -17.04 -11.76 -14.04
CA GLU A 135 -17.14 -11.72 -15.51
C GLU A 135 -18.13 -12.75 -16.06
N ALA A 136 -18.25 -13.90 -15.40
CA ALA A 136 -19.21 -14.95 -15.75
C ALA A 136 -20.63 -14.71 -15.20
N GLY A 137 -20.87 -13.62 -14.47
CA GLY A 137 -22.17 -13.30 -13.85
C GLY A 137 -22.57 -14.23 -12.71
N LYS A 138 -21.64 -15.01 -12.15
CA LYS A 138 -21.88 -15.92 -11.02
C LYS A 138 -21.84 -15.21 -9.67
N THR A 139 -21.07 -14.12 -9.60
CA THR A 139 -20.96 -13.25 -8.44
C THR A 139 -21.29 -11.83 -8.87
N GLU A 140 -22.12 -11.15 -8.10
CA GLU A 140 -22.42 -9.74 -8.32
C GLU A 140 -21.21 -8.88 -7.91
N PHE A 141 -20.86 -7.88 -8.73
CA PHE A 141 -19.87 -6.88 -8.34
C PHE A 141 -20.50 -5.87 -7.39
N LYS A 142 -19.91 -5.73 -6.20
CA LYS A 142 -20.37 -4.85 -5.13
C LYS A 142 -19.29 -3.84 -4.77
N LEU A 143 -19.49 -2.57 -5.10
CA LEU A 143 -18.47 -1.52 -4.92
C LEU A 143 -18.04 -1.38 -3.46
N GLU A 144 -18.95 -1.58 -2.51
CA GLU A 144 -18.71 -1.49 -1.08
C GLU A 144 -17.65 -2.48 -0.57
N GLU A 145 -17.52 -3.64 -1.20
CA GLU A 145 -16.49 -4.64 -0.88
C GLU A 145 -15.10 -4.17 -1.33
N TRP A 146 -15.03 -3.23 -2.27
CA TRP A 146 -13.81 -2.64 -2.82
C TRP A 146 -13.46 -1.29 -2.20
N LYS A 147 -14.03 -0.95 -1.03
CA LYS A 147 -13.84 0.36 -0.34
C LYS A 147 -12.37 0.81 -0.23
N ARG A 148 -11.44 -0.12 0.01
CA ARG A 148 -10.01 0.19 0.13
C ARG A 148 -9.41 0.54 -1.24
N MET A 149 -9.71 -0.24 -2.27
CA MET A 149 -9.31 0.06 -3.65
C MET A 149 -9.93 1.38 -4.13
N GLN A 150 -11.20 1.63 -3.80
CA GLN A 150 -11.86 2.89 -4.10
C GLN A 150 -11.12 4.07 -3.44
N LEU A 151 -10.81 3.97 -2.14
CA LEU A 151 -10.05 5.00 -1.42
C LEU A 151 -8.68 5.27 -2.09
N LEU A 152 -7.98 4.21 -2.51
CA LEU A 152 -6.72 4.33 -3.23
C LEU A 152 -6.91 5.09 -4.57
N LEU A 153 -7.88 4.67 -5.38
CA LEU A 153 -8.16 5.30 -6.68
C LEU A 153 -8.61 6.75 -6.53
N GLU A 154 -9.43 7.07 -5.53
CA GLU A 154 -9.85 8.44 -5.23
C GLU A 154 -8.63 9.32 -4.88
N ASN A 155 -7.69 8.81 -4.07
CA ASN A 155 -6.44 9.53 -3.77
C ASN A 155 -5.64 9.83 -5.05
N ILE A 156 -5.61 8.92 -6.02
CA ILE A 156 -4.92 9.12 -7.30
C ILE A 156 -5.66 10.12 -8.18
N VAL A 157 -6.96 9.95 -8.36
CA VAL A 157 -7.80 10.80 -9.24
C VAL A 157 -7.81 12.24 -8.76
N TYR A 158 -7.89 12.46 -7.44
CA TYR A 158 -7.97 13.78 -6.84
C TYR A 158 -6.62 14.34 -6.38
N ALA A 159 -5.49 13.71 -6.75
CA ALA A 159 -4.15 14.14 -6.35
C ALA A 159 -3.81 15.62 -6.69
N PHE A 160 -4.49 16.20 -7.67
CA PHE A 160 -4.31 17.59 -8.14
C PHE A 160 -5.59 18.44 -8.02
N ALA A 161 -6.61 17.97 -7.31
CA ALA A 161 -7.86 18.72 -7.11
C ALA A 161 -7.79 19.68 -5.91
N ASN A 162 -6.67 19.67 -5.16
CA ASN A 162 -6.37 20.54 -4.03
C ASN A 162 -5.24 21.51 -4.37
#